data_AF-S9PUJ4-F1
#
_entry.id   AF-S9PUJ4-F1
#
_cell.length_a   1.000
_cell.length_b   1.000
_cell.length_c   1.000
_cell.angle_alpha   90.00
_cell.angle_beta   90.00
_cell.angle_gamma   90.00
#
_symmetry.space_group_name_H-M   'P 1'
#
loop_
_entity.id
_entity.type
_entity.pdbx_description
1 polymer ?
#
loop_
_entity_poly.entity_id
_entity_poly.type
_entity_poly.pdbx_seq_one_letter_code
_entity_poly.pdbx_strand_id
1 'polypeptide(L)'
;MLSMLLPFGNTGIYANDVDREDLPEIAKLVQAFPSIEEDYHVVKLVGAGSFSSVFKAVDRHFDSYDNSYWITSQIENQNGLEKGKRLRQQFVAIKRVYATVLPSRIQTELEMLHELRGSECVLNMITAVRHQDQVLIVLPFIQHAEFRDFYMKYTLPEIAIYLQDLLKGLAHIASKGIIHRDIKPGNFAWNPYTQRGVILDFGLAQWQVADTPSENCCIDRLRKLKQEGKYYDFYPFEKTIADPSDGYLVHDPRPTKRADRAGTRGFRAPEVLFRCQYQTSIIDIWSVGVILLCFLTRRYPFFRCEDDIDAIVELAHIFGRNQMSRCALLHGQIWSDNLTTVQDQKHSWLDLIGSITKSDENSLLDVSPGCEVALVIDLLDKLLELQPSKRLSAEAALEHDFFKVAGIQRVSYP
;
A
#
# COMPACT_ATOMS: atom_id res chain seq x y z
N MET A 1 -45.87 -11.41 7.50
CA MET A 1 -46.20 -11.99 8.82
C MET A 1 -44.91 -12.42 9.51
N LEU A 2 -44.05 -11.45 9.80
CA LEU A 2 -42.77 -11.60 10.50
C LEU A 2 -42.41 -10.21 11.04
N SER A 3 -43.29 -9.71 11.90
CA SER A 3 -43.03 -8.63 12.85
C SER A 3 -43.37 -9.18 14.22
N MET A 4 -42.58 -8.81 15.21
CA MET A 4 -42.52 -9.34 16.58
C MET A 4 -41.57 -10.52 16.76
N LEU A 5 -40.34 -10.18 17.18
CA LEU A 5 -39.67 -10.73 18.37
C LEU A 5 -38.25 -10.14 18.47
N LEU A 6 -38.12 -8.89 18.91
CA LEU A 6 -36.95 -8.40 19.64
C LEU A 6 -37.46 -7.34 20.65
N PRO A 7 -37.13 -7.45 21.95
CA PRO A 7 -37.56 -6.47 22.94
C PRO A 7 -36.72 -5.20 22.77
N PHE A 8 -37.35 -4.15 22.23
CA PHE A 8 -36.76 -2.82 22.16
C PHE A 8 -36.61 -2.23 23.56
N GLY A 9 -35.43 -2.42 24.14
CA GLY A 9 -34.93 -1.60 25.24
C GLY A 9 -34.20 -0.37 24.69
N ASN A 10 -34.88 0.78 24.68
CA ASN A 10 -34.28 2.12 24.73
C ASN A 10 -33.08 2.46 23.81
N THR A 11 -33.10 2.12 22.52
CA THR A 11 -32.06 2.47 21.53
C THR A 11 -32.54 3.44 20.42
N GLY A 12 -33.54 4.26 20.70
CA GLY A 12 -34.24 5.13 19.73
C GLY A 12 -33.42 6.18 18.97
N ILE A 13 -32.09 6.22 19.11
CA ILE A 13 -31.22 7.15 18.39
C ILE A 13 -30.51 6.46 17.20
N TYR A 14 -30.39 5.12 17.18
CA TYR A 14 -29.47 4.42 16.25
C TYR A 14 -30.14 3.41 15.31
N ALA A 15 -31.45 3.16 15.44
CA ALA A 15 -32.18 2.21 14.61
C ALA A 15 -32.36 2.68 13.15
N ASN A 16 -32.15 3.97 12.87
CA ASN A 16 -32.32 4.56 11.53
C ASN A 16 -31.01 4.74 10.75
N ASP A 17 -29.85 4.42 11.34
CA ASP A 17 -28.52 4.64 10.74
C ASP A 17 -27.95 3.40 10.03
N VAL A 18 -28.65 2.26 10.09
CA VAL A 18 -28.20 1.02 9.46
C VAL A 18 -28.56 1.01 7.98
N ASP A 19 -27.55 0.86 7.13
CA ASP A 19 -27.77 0.74 5.70
C ASP A 19 -28.48 -0.59 5.38
N ARG A 20 -29.64 -0.50 4.71
CA ARG A 20 -30.47 -1.68 4.44
C ARG A 20 -29.80 -2.65 3.49
N GLU A 21 -28.91 -2.17 2.63
CA GLU A 21 -28.16 -3.02 1.69
C GLU A 21 -27.14 -3.91 2.40
N ASP A 22 -26.63 -3.46 3.55
CA ASP A 22 -25.60 -4.16 4.33
C ASP A 22 -26.16 -5.13 5.37
N LEU A 23 -27.48 -5.09 5.64
CA LEU A 23 -28.15 -5.94 6.62
C LEU A 23 -27.79 -7.43 6.51
N PRO A 24 -27.67 -8.04 5.32
CA PRO A 24 -27.27 -9.45 5.21
C PRO A 24 -25.86 -9.73 5.77
N GLU A 25 -24.89 -8.85 5.52
CA GLU A 25 -23.52 -9.02 6.00
C GLU A 25 -23.40 -8.69 7.49
N ILE A 26 -24.14 -7.69 7.97
CA ILE A 26 -24.23 -7.36 9.40
C ILE A 26 -24.86 -8.54 10.15
N ALA A 27 -25.94 -9.13 9.63
CA ALA A 27 -26.57 -10.30 10.24
C ALA A 27 -25.61 -11.49 10.31
N LYS A 28 -24.79 -11.73 9.28
CA LYS A 28 -23.75 -12.77 9.31
C LYS A 28 -22.66 -12.50 10.35
N LEU A 29 -22.33 -11.23 10.61
CA LEU A 29 -21.40 -10.84 11.68
C LEU A 29 -22.01 -11.14 13.04
N VAL A 30 -23.24 -10.66 13.31
CA VAL A 30 -23.93 -10.86 14.59
C VAL A 30 -24.19 -12.34 14.86
N GLN A 31 -24.58 -13.11 13.85
CA GLN A 31 -24.77 -14.55 13.99
C GLN A 31 -23.46 -15.27 14.36
N ALA A 32 -22.34 -14.84 13.76
CA ALA A 32 -21.02 -15.42 14.03
C ALA A 32 -20.42 -14.95 15.36
N PHE A 33 -20.86 -13.79 15.87
CA PHE A 33 -20.36 -13.18 17.09
C PHE A 33 -21.50 -12.54 17.90
N PRO A 34 -22.37 -13.32 18.56
CA PRO A 34 -23.62 -12.80 19.15
C PRO A 34 -23.41 -11.72 20.22
N SER A 35 -22.31 -11.78 20.97
CA SER A 35 -22.00 -10.78 22.01
C SER A 35 -21.56 -9.43 21.45
N ILE A 36 -21.36 -9.29 20.13
CA ILE A 36 -20.86 -8.04 19.55
C ILE A 36 -21.80 -6.86 19.78
N GLU A 37 -23.11 -7.11 19.84
CA GLU A 37 -24.13 -6.06 20.00
C GLU A 37 -24.17 -5.48 21.42
N GLU A 38 -23.59 -6.18 22.40
CA GLU A 38 -23.45 -5.71 23.79
C GLU A 38 -22.45 -4.55 23.87
N ASP A 39 -21.38 -4.62 23.08
CA ASP A 39 -20.28 -3.65 23.11
C ASP A 39 -20.33 -2.64 21.95
N TYR A 40 -20.85 -3.03 20.79
CA TYR A 40 -20.83 -2.23 19.59
C TYR A 40 -22.19 -2.20 18.88
N HIS A 41 -22.55 -1.02 18.35
CA HIS A 41 -23.67 -0.89 17.43
C HIS A 41 -23.17 -0.80 15.99
N VAL A 42 -23.31 -1.89 15.22
CA VAL A 42 -22.83 -1.96 13.83
C VAL A 42 -23.72 -1.12 12.92
N VAL A 43 -23.10 -0.21 12.17
CA VAL A 43 -23.78 0.79 11.34
C VAL A 43 -23.84 0.34 9.88
N LYS A 44 -22.69 0.01 9.28
CA LYS A 44 -22.62 -0.35 7.85
C LYS A 44 -21.38 -1.16 7.52
N LEU A 45 -21.40 -1.83 6.37
CA LEU A 45 -20.21 -2.42 5.78
C LEU A 45 -19.37 -1.31 5.13
N VAL A 46 -18.08 -1.30 5.40
CA VAL A 46 -17.12 -0.37 4.79
C VAL A 46 -16.46 -1.02 3.59
N GLY A 47 -16.12 -2.30 3.69
CA GLY A 47 -15.54 -3.05 2.59
C GLY A 47 -15.37 -4.52 2.92
N ALA A 48 -15.28 -5.33 1.86
CA ALA A 48 -14.98 -6.75 1.96
C ALA A 48 -13.85 -7.12 1.01
N GLY A 49 -12.87 -7.84 1.51
CA GLY A 49 -11.72 -8.35 0.76
C GLY A 49 -11.65 -9.87 0.79
N SER A 50 -10.53 -10.41 0.31
CA SER A 50 -10.32 -11.86 0.25
C SER A 50 -10.15 -12.52 1.62
N PHE A 51 -9.75 -11.76 2.64
CA PHE A 51 -9.37 -12.29 3.96
C PHE A 51 -10.21 -11.74 5.11
N SER A 52 -11.00 -10.69 4.87
CA SER A 52 -11.77 -10.02 5.92
C SER A 52 -12.90 -9.18 5.36
N SER A 53 -13.88 -8.87 6.21
CA SER A 53 -14.83 -7.78 6.02
C SER A 53 -14.66 -6.72 7.11
N VAL A 54 -14.86 -5.45 6.79
CA VAL A 54 -14.67 -4.32 7.69
C VAL A 54 -15.99 -3.56 7.81
N PHE A 55 -16.43 -3.35 9.04
CA PHE A 55 -17.69 -2.67 9.35
C PHE A 55 -17.42 -1.38 10.13
N LYS A 56 -18.21 -0.35 9.88
CA LYS A 56 -18.27 0.84 10.74
C LYS A 56 -19.23 0.55 11.88
N ALA A 57 -18.82 0.81 13.11
CA ALA A 57 -19.66 0.62 14.29
C ALA A 57 -19.48 1.76 15.28
N VAL A 58 -20.46 1.96 16.17
CA VAL A 58 -20.38 2.85 17.33
C VAL A 58 -19.97 2.04 18.54
N ASP A 59 -18.94 2.46 19.26
CA ASP A 59 -18.58 1.90 20.56
C ASP A 59 -19.57 2.38 21.64
N ARG A 60 -20.25 1.44 22.32
CA ARG A 60 -21.23 1.74 23.37
C ARG A 60 -20.58 2.10 24.71
N HIS A 61 -19.34 1.70 24.91
CA HIS A 61 -18.62 1.82 26.19
C HIS A 61 -17.47 2.81 26.12
N PHE A 62 -17.34 3.53 25.04
CA PHE A 62 -16.25 4.46 24.83
C PHE A 62 -15.97 5.40 26.01
N ASP A 63 -16.99 6.00 26.62
CA ASP A 63 -16.76 6.96 27.71
C ASP A 63 -16.24 6.27 28.98
N SER A 64 -16.20 4.93 28.98
CA SER A 64 -15.64 4.09 30.04
C SER A 64 -14.12 3.88 29.92
N TYR A 65 -13.48 4.27 28.80
CA TYR A 65 -12.05 4.03 28.55
C TYR A 65 -11.26 5.33 28.34
N ASP A 66 -9.96 5.31 28.67
CA ASP A 66 -9.05 6.38 28.26
C ASP A 66 -8.80 6.29 26.76
N ASN A 67 -9.38 7.26 26.09
CA ASN A 67 -9.54 7.32 24.67
C ASN A 67 -8.74 8.50 24.07
N SER A 68 -7.97 9.21 24.90
CA SER A 68 -7.17 10.37 24.50
C SER A 68 -6.30 10.12 23.25
N TYR A 69 -5.64 8.97 23.20
CA TYR A 69 -4.70 8.60 22.13
C TYR A 69 -5.31 8.57 20.72
N TRP A 70 -6.55 8.10 20.56
CA TRP A 70 -7.21 8.04 19.24
C TRP A 70 -8.10 9.26 18.96
N ILE A 71 -8.41 10.10 19.98
CA ILE A 71 -9.06 11.41 19.78
C ILE A 71 -8.12 12.39 19.08
N THR A 72 -6.84 12.40 19.48
CA THR A 72 -5.85 13.36 18.96
C THR A 72 -5.62 13.23 17.45
N SER A 73 -5.85 12.04 16.87
CA SER A 73 -5.78 11.85 15.40
C SER A 73 -7.02 12.32 14.64
N GLN A 74 -8.13 12.66 15.32
CA GLN A 74 -9.38 13.10 14.72
C GLN A 74 -9.73 14.58 14.98
N ILE A 75 -9.11 15.22 15.97
CA ILE A 75 -9.49 16.57 16.41
C ILE A 75 -8.28 17.51 16.37
N GLU A 76 -8.04 18.18 15.25
CA GLU A 76 -7.26 19.43 15.25
C GLU A 76 -8.07 20.68 14.88
N ASN A 77 -9.23 20.61 14.22
CA ASN A 77 -9.99 21.83 13.89
C ASN A 77 -11.46 21.77 14.26
N GLN A 78 -11.73 22.06 15.52
CA GLN A 78 -13.07 22.40 15.97
C GLN A 78 -13.04 23.54 17.01
N ASN A 79 -12.17 24.53 16.77
CA ASN A 79 -12.14 25.80 17.49
C ASN A 79 -13.14 26.78 16.86
N GLY A 80 -14.41 26.68 17.25
CA GLY A 80 -15.38 27.70 16.80
C GLY A 80 -16.86 27.42 17.07
N LEU A 81 -17.26 26.18 17.35
CA LEU A 81 -18.66 25.88 17.67
C LEU A 81 -18.89 25.69 19.17
N GLU A 82 -19.86 26.44 19.65
CA GLU A 82 -20.32 26.59 21.02
C GLU A 82 -20.40 25.28 21.80
N LYS A 83 -20.11 25.38 23.10
CA LYS A 83 -20.25 24.34 24.12
C LYS A 83 -21.74 23.96 24.28
N GLY A 84 -22.27 23.14 23.37
CA GLY A 84 -23.64 22.66 23.42
C GLY A 84 -23.84 21.42 22.55
N LYS A 85 -23.83 20.24 23.18
CA LYS A 85 -24.20 18.93 22.58
C LYS A 85 -23.50 18.59 21.25
N ARG A 86 -22.17 18.42 21.26
CA ARG A 86 -21.50 17.69 20.18
C ARG A 86 -21.85 16.21 20.28
N LEU A 87 -22.51 15.69 19.25
CA LEU A 87 -22.58 14.26 18.94
C LEU A 87 -21.14 13.75 18.79
N ARG A 88 -20.50 13.36 19.90
CA ARG A 88 -19.29 12.54 19.87
C ARG A 88 -19.73 11.16 19.39
N GLN A 89 -19.90 10.98 18.09
CA GLN A 89 -20.10 9.65 17.54
C GLN A 89 -18.74 8.98 17.45
N GLN A 90 -18.58 7.97 18.28
CA GLN A 90 -17.31 7.35 18.58
C GLN A 90 -17.18 6.10 17.73
N PHE A 91 -16.85 6.37 16.47
CA PHE A 91 -16.83 5.33 15.46
C PHE A 91 -15.56 4.50 15.54
N VAL A 92 -15.74 3.20 15.47
CA VAL A 92 -14.70 2.20 15.30
C VAL A 92 -14.91 1.45 13.98
N ALA A 93 -13.82 0.90 13.45
CA ALA A 93 -13.84 -0.06 12.38
C ALA A 93 -13.66 -1.46 12.97
N ILE A 94 -14.62 -2.35 12.73
CA ILE A 94 -14.57 -3.75 13.16
C ILE A 94 -14.16 -4.58 11.95
N LYS A 95 -12.92 -5.07 11.94
CA LYS A 95 -12.40 -5.99 10.92
C LYS A 95 -12.66 -7.42 11.36
N ARG A 96 -13.63 -8.07 10.71
CA ARG A 96 -13.88 -9.51 10.85
C ARG A 96 -12.94 -10.29 9.95
N VAL A 97 -12.04 -11.06 10.55
CA VAL A 97 -11.17 -11.97 9.81
C VAL A 97 -11.93 -13.26 9.48
N TYR A 98 -11.83 -13.73 8.23
CA TYR A 98 -12.50 -14.97 7.83
C TYR A 98 -11.85 -16.20 8.47
N ALA A 99 -12.66 -17.20 8.80
CA ALA A 99 -12.20 -18.46 9.42
C ALA A 99 -11.23 -19.28 8.54
N THR A 100 -11.14 -18.97 7.24
CA THR A 100 -10.18 -19.59 6.30
C THR A 100 -8.76 -19.07 6.47
N VAL A 101 -8.56 -17.97 7.19
CA VAL A 101 -7.23 -17.40 7.46
C VAL A 101 -6.55 -18.23 8.55
N LEU A 102 -5.31 -18.63 8.30
CA LEU A 102 -4.51 -19.42 9.24
C LEU A 102 -4.31 -18.63 10.55
N PRO A 103 -4.46 -19.26 11.74
CA PRO A 103 -4.25 -18.59 13.03
C PRO A 103 -2.88 -17.91 13.16
N SER A 104 -1.83 -18.50 12.58
CA SER A 104 -0.50 -17.90 12.55
C SER A 104 -0.45 -16.57 11.80
N ARG A 105 -1.21 -16.42 10.71
CA ARG A 105 -1.32 -15.15 9.98
C ARG A 105 -2.06 -14.10 10.79
N ILE A 106 -3.13 -14.49 11.47
CA ILE A 106 -3.88 -13.58 12.35
C ILE A 106 -2.99 -13.09 13.48
N GLN A 107 -2.23 -14.00 14.11
CA GLN A 107 -1.27 -13.66 15.15
C GLN A 107 -0.20 -12.69 14.64
N THR A 108 0.41 -12.96 13.48
CA THR A 108 1.40 -12.05 12.89
C THR A 108 0.84 -10.65 12.66
N GLU A 109 -0.39 -10.52 12.14
CA GLU A 109 -1.03 -9.21 11.92
C GLU A 109 -1.24 -8.46 13.25
N LEU A 110 -1.73 -9.15 14.28
CA LEU A 110 -1.93 -8.57 15.62
C LEU A 110 -0.61 -8.14 16.27
N GLU A 111 0.45 -8.93 16.14
CA GLU A 111 1.79 -8.62 16.65
C GLU A 111 2.36 -7.37 15.96
N MET A 112 2.24 -7.26 14.64
CA MET A 112 2.68 -6.07 13.89
C MET A 112 1.91 -4.82 14.30
N LEU A 113 0.58 -4.91 14.38
CA LEU A 113 -0.27 -3.79 14.83
C LEU A 113 0.05 -3.36 16.27
N HIS A 114 0.50 -4.29 17.12
CA HIS A 114 0.97 -3.98 18.47
C HIS A 114 2.34 -3.29 18.46
N GLU A 115 3.30 -3.79 17.69
CA GLU A 115 4.66 -3.24 17.60
C GLU A 115 4.71 -1.84 16.97
N LEU A 116 3.75 -1.55 16.09
CA LEU A 116 3.66 -0.27 15.38
C LEU A 116 2.96 0.84 16.17
N ARG A 117 2.51 0.55 17.39
CA ARG A 117 1.91 1.55 18.30
C ARG A 117 2.81 2.76 18.50
N GLY A 118 2.19 3.93 18.63
CA GLY A 118 2.89 5.19 18.89
C GLY A 118 3.14 6.05 17.65
N SER A 119 2.90 5.52 16.44
CA SER A 119 2.97 6.32 15.21
C SER A 119 1.63 6.97 14.89
N GLU A 120 1.65 8.25 14.52
CA GLU A 120 0.47 8.97 14.05
C GLU A 120 0.15 8.68 12.57
N CYS A 121 1.10 8.12 11.83
CA CYS A 121 0.98 7.84 10.39
C CYS A 121 0.68 6.34 10.12
N VAL A 122 0.49 5.54 11.16
CA VAL A 122 0.20 4.10 11.07
C VAL A 122 -1.00 3.78 11.95
N LEU A 123 -1.90 2.93 11.47
CA LEU A 123 -3.10 2.55 12.19
C LEU A 123 -2.75 1.80 13.49
N ASN A 124 -3.26 2.32 14.61
CA ASN A 124 -3.07 1.71 15.92
C ASN A 124 -4.30 0.88 16.31
N MET A 125 -4.10 -0.39 16.66
CA MET A 125 -5.19 -1.26 17.09
C MET A 125 -5.68 -0.91 18.50
N ILE A 126 -7.00 -0.78 18.65
CA ILE A 126 -7.68 -0.58 19.96
C ILE A 126 -7.65 -1.90 20.72
N THR A 127 -8.30 -2.92 20.19
CA THR A 127 -8.37 -4.26 20.79
C THR A 127 -8.63 -5.33 19.74
N ALA A 128 -8.53 -6.60 20.14
CA ALA A 128 -8.96 -7.74 19.34
C ALA A 128 -9.73 -8.71 20.24
N VAL A 129 -10.83 -9.24 19.72
CA VAL A 129 -11.68 -10.20 20.43
C VAL A 129 -11.83 -11.47 19.60
N ARG A 130 -11.93 -12.61 20.30
CA ARG A 130 -12.06 -13.92 19.68
C ARG A 130 -13.23 -14.67 20.29
N HIS A 131 -14.05 -15.25 19.44
CA HIS A 131 -15.11 -16.18 19.81
C HIS A 131 -15.00 -17.41 18.90
N GLN A 132 -14.66 -18.55 19.47
CA GLN A 132 -14.41 -19.78 18.71
C GLN A 132 -13.34 -19.61 17.61
N ASP A 133 -13.72 -19.76 16.34
CA ASP A 133 -12.89 -19.60 15.15
C ASP A 133 -12.99 -18.20 14.53
N GLN A 134 -13.85 -17.33 15.06
CA GLN A 134 -14.00 -15.95 14.60
C GLN A 134 -13.08 -15.01 15.38
N VAL A 135 -12.37 -14.15 14.66
CA VAL A 135 -11.54 -13.09 15.22
C VAL A 135 -12.01 -11.75 14.68
N LEU A 136 -12.26 -10.81 15.59
CA LEU A 136 -12.58 -9.42 15.27
C LEU A 136 -11.44 -8.53 15.76
N ILE A 137 -10.95 -7.65 14.90
CA ILE A 137 -9.97 -6.63 15.23
C ILE A 137 -10.72 -5.29 15.28
N VAL A 138 -10.67 -4.61 16.43
CA VAL A 138 -11.31 -3.31 16.63
C VAL A 138 -10.26 -2.22 16.44
N LEU A 139 -10.53 -1.36 15.46
CA LEU A 139 -9.62 -0.33 14.98
C LEU A 139 -10.31 1.04 15.08
N PRO A 140 -9.57 2.15 15.18
CA PRO A 140 -10.15 3.48 15.05
C PRO A 140 -10.77 3.63 13.65
N PHE A 141 -11.98 4.18 13.56
CA PHE A 141 -12.54 4.54 12.25
C PHE A 141 -11.88 5.82 11.75
N ILE A 142 -11.02 5.72 10.74
CA ILE A 142 -10.34 6.89 10.15
C ILE A 142 -11.21 7.46 9.04
N GLN A 143 -11.70 8.70 9.22
CA GLN A 143 -12.40 9.42 8.16
C GLN A 143 -11.39 9.90 7.10
N HIS A 144 -11.62 9.52 5.86
CA HIS A 144 -10.76 9.83 4.72
C HIS A 144 -11.58 10.06 3.45
N ALA A 145 -10.95 10.65 2.44
CA ALA A 145 -11.52 10.78 1.10
C ALA A 145 -11.02 9.65 0.20
N GLU A 146 -11.78 9.32 -0.83
CA GLU A 146 -11.34 8.39 -1.86
C GLU A 146 -10.28 9.05 -2.73
N PHE A 147 -9.22 8.31 -3.09
CA PHE A 147 -8.12 8.85 -3.90
C PHE A 147 -8.60 9.50 -5.21
N ARG A 148 -9.65 8.92 -5.82
CA ARG A 148 -10.26 9.40 -7.06
C ARG A 148 -10.84 10.81 -6.96
N ASP A 149 -11.19 11.27 -5.76
CA ASP A 149 -11.84 12.56 -5.56
C ASP A 149 -10.88 13.75 -5.68
N PHE A 150 -9.58 13.49 -5.45
CA PHE A 150 -8.58 14.55 -5.26
C PHE A 150 -7.31 14.41 -6.10
N TYR A 151 -6.90 13.20 -6.52
CA TYR A 151 -5.61 13.01 -7.23
C TYR A 151 -5.47 13.85 -8.52
N MET A 152 -6.59 14.10 -9.21
CA MET A 152 -6.63 14.92 -10.42
C MET A 152 -6.54 16.43 -10.17
N LYS A 153 -6.72 16.87 -8.92
CA LYS A 153 -6.77 18.29 -8.54
C LYS A 153 -5.52 18.73 -7.77
N TYR A 154 -4.84 17.79 -7.11
CA TYR A 154 -3.72 18.11 -6.24
C TYR A 154 -2.58 18.80 -6.97
N THR A 155 -2.03 19.82 -6.33
CA THR A 155 -0.82 20.55 -6.70
C THR A 155 0.43 19.86 -6.15
N LEU A 156 1.62 20.25 -6.61
CA LEU A 156 2.88 19.69 -6.10
C LEU A 156 3.04 19.82 -4.58
N PRO A 157 2.69 20.95 -3.93
CA PRO A 157 2.72 21.05 -2.47
C PRO A 157 1.77 20.06 -1.77
N GLU A 158 0.53 19.89 -2.26
CA GLU A 158 -0.43 18.94 -1.69
C GLU A 158 0.05 17.48 -1.84
N ILE A 159 0.64 17.16 -3.00
CA ILE A 159 1.28 15.85 -3.24
C ILE A 159 2.43 15.65 -2.25
N ALA A 160 3.25 16.67 -2.02
CA ALA A 160 4.36 16.58 -1.07
C ALA A 160 3.88 16.28 0.35
N ILE A 161 2.82 16.95 0.83
CA ILE A 161 2.27 16.70 2.17
C ILE A 161 1.68 15.29 2.29
N TYR A 162 0.95 14.82 1.27
CA TYR A 162 0.46 13.44 1.18
C TYR A 162 1.62 12.44 1.30
N LEU A 163 2.68 12.64 0.51
CA LEU A 163 3.84 11.76 0.49
C LEU A 163 4.64 11.81 1.80
N GLN A 164 4.72 12.95 2.48
CA GLN A 164 5.41 13.06 3.76
C GLN A 164 4.79 12.16 4.83
N ASP A 165 3.46 12.16 4.98
CA ASP A 165 2.80 11.29 5.97
C ASP A 165 2.92 9.81 5.59
N LEU A 166 2.80 9.49 4.29
CA LEU A 166 3.01 8.13 3.80
C LEU A 166 4.44 7.64 4.06
N LEU A 167 5.45 8.44 3.75
CA LEU A 167 6.86 8.11 3.95
C LEU A 167 7.23 8.06 5.45
N LYS A 168 6.68 8.94 6.30
CA LYS A 168 6.85 8.86 7.77
C LYS A 168 6.28 7.56 8.33
N GLY A 169 5.10 7.16 7.88
CA GLY A 169 4.51 5.88 8.24
C GLY A 169 5.39 4.71 7.82
N LEU A 170 5.89 4.73 6.59
CA LEU A 170 6.78 3.68 6.07
C LEU A 170 8.15 3.65 6.74
N ALA A 171 8.72 4.79 7.13
CA ALA A 171 9.95 4.85 7.91
C ALA A 171 9.76 4.17 9.28
N HIS A 172 8.65 4.44 9.97
CA HIS A 172 8.32 3.75 11.22
C HIS A 172 8.15 2.24 11.01
N ILE A 173 7.41 1.83 9.98
CA ILE A 173 7.21 0.40 9.64
C ILE A 173 8.55 -0.29 9.34
N ALA A 174 9.39 0.32 8.52
CA ALA A 174 10.69 -0.21 8.15
C ALA A 174 11.64 -0.29 9.36
N SER A 175 11.59 0.69 10.27
CA SER A 175 12.40 0.69 11.50
C SER A 175 12.10 -0.49 12.43
N LYS A 176 10.90 -1.07 12.32
CA LYS A 176 10.48 -2.29 13.03
C LYS A 176 10.79 -3.57 12.26
N GLY A 177 11.43 -3.49 11.10
CA GLY A 177 11.72 -4.64 10.26
C GLY A 177 10.47 -5.26 9.65
N ILE A 178 9.43 -4.45 9.37
CA ILE A 178 8.18 -4.89 8.75
C ILE A 178 8.18 -4.46 7.28
N ILE A 179 7.62 -5.30 6.42
CA ILE A 179 7.35 -5.02 5.01
C ILE A 179 5.84 -5.05 4.84
N HIS A 180 5.24 -3.95 4.40
CA HIS A 180 3.78 -3.82 4.29
C HIS A 180 3.22 -4.64 3.12
N ARG A 181 3.94 -4.69 1.98
CA ARG A 181 3.63 -5.43 0.74
C ARG A 181 2.43 -4.97 -0.07
N ASP A 182 1.51 -4.21 0.53
CA ASP A 182 0.29 -3.75 -0.15
C ASP A 182 0.08 -2.24 -0.08
N ILE A 183 1.16 -1.44 -0.20
CA ILE A 183 1.03 0.00 -0.29
C ILE A 183 0.37 0.40 -1.61
N LYS A 184 -0.74 1.13 -1.48
CA LYS A 184 -1.57 1.66 -2.56
C LYS A 184 -2.52 2.71 -1.97
N PRO A 185 -3.18 3.56 -2.78
CA PRO A 185 -4.05 4.59 -2.24
C PRO A 185 -5.20 4.06 -1.37
N GLY A 186 -5.74 2.88 -1.67
CA GLY A 186 -6.80 2.24 -0.86
C GLY A 186 -6.37 1.78 0.54
N ASN A 187 -5.06 1.68 0.80
CA ASN A 187 -4.50 1.33 2.13
C ASN A 187 -3.82 2.53 2.80
N PHE A 188 -4.10 3.75 2.33
CA PHE A 188 -3.64 4.97 2.97
C PHE A 188 -4.83 5.92 3.15
N ALA A 189 -5.37 5.95 4.36
CA ALA A 189 -6.48 6.82 4.73
C ALA A 189 -5.99 8.27 4.78
N TRP A 190 -6.31 9.02 3.73
CA TRP A 190 -5.94 10.42 3.61
C TRP A 190 -7.14 11.33 3.79
N ASN A 191 -7.01 12.33 4.65
CA ASN A 191 -8.03 13.37 4.84
C ASN A 191 -7.55 14.69 4.20
N PRO A 192 -8.12 15.10 3.05
CA PRO A 192 -7.74 16.35 2.38
C PRO A 192 -7.93 17.61 3.22
N TYR A 193 -8.88 17.62 4.16
CA TYR A 193 -9.19 18.77 4.99
C TYR A 193 -8.18 18.97 6.12
N THR A 194 -7.79 17.88 6.79
CA THR A 194 -6.80 17.94 7.88
C THR A 194 -5.36 17.77 7.38
N GLN A 195 -5.19 17.35 6.12
CA GLN A 195 -3.91 17.00 5.51
C GLN A 195 -3.11 15.99 6.36
N ARG A 196 -3.83 14.99 6.89
CA ARG A 196 -3.28 13.88 7.67
C ARG A 196 -3.52 12.57 6.96
N GLY A 197 -2.50 11.72 6.97
CA GLY A 197 -2.54 10.38 6.39
C GLY A 197 -2.20 9.28 7.39
N VAL A 198 -2.89 8.13 7.27
CA VAL A 198 -2.66 6.94 8.10
C VAL A 198 -2.58 5.70 7.22
N ILE A 199 -1.49 4.94 7.33
CA ILE A 199 -1.34 3.63 6.68
C ILE A 199 -2.26 2.61 7.36
N LEU A 200 -3.01 1.87 6.55
CA LEU A 200 -3.98 0.85 6.96
C LEU A 200 -3.57 -0.55 6.49
N ASP A 201 -4.18 -1.56 7.12
CA ASP A 201 -4.21 -2.97 6.69
C ASP A 201 -2.86 -3.72 6.57
N PHE A 202 -2.55 -4.48 7.62
CA PHE A 202 -1.35 -5.32 7.71
C PHE A 202 -1.61 -6.80 7.38
N GLY A 203 -2.78 -7.14 6.80
CA GLY A 203 -3.15 -8.54 6.52
C GLY A 203 -2.27 -9.25 5.48
N LEU A 204 -1.48 -8.49 4.71
CA LEU A 204 -0.47 -9.00 3.78
C LEU A 204 0.96 -8.71 4.21
N ALA A 205 1.16 -8.03 5.34
CA ALA A 205 2.49 -7.66 5.80
C ALA A 205 3.32 -8.88 6.25
N GLN A 206 4.64 -8.72 6.24
CA GLN A 206 5.57 -9.75 6.69
C GLN A 206 6.71 -9.14 7.49
N TRP A 207 7.28 -9.93 8.40
CA TRP A 207 8.56 -9.59 9.01
C TRP A 207 9.65 -9.73 7.94
N GLN A 208 10.48 -8.69 7.82
CA GLN A 208 11.71 -8.79 7.05
C GLN A 208 12.60 -9.83 7.73
N VAL A 209 13.05 -10.82 6.96
CA VAL A 209 13.98 -11.83 7.46
C VAL A 209 15.31 -11.13 7.76
N ALA A 210 15.79 -11.23 9.00
CA ALA A 210 17.05 -10.63 9.42
C ALA A 210 18.20 -11.09 8.54
N ASP A 211 19.05 -10.15 8.11
CA ASP A 211 20.14 -10.36 7.16
C ASP A 211 21.02 -11.57 7.55
N THR A 212 21.21 -12.52 6.63
CA THR A 212 22.53 -13.12 6.46
C THR A 212 23.39 -12.11 5.70
N PRO A 213 24.48 -11.55 6.27
CA PRO A 213 25.14 -10.32 5.77
C PRO A 213 25.87 -10.38 4.41
N SER A 214 25.45 -11.20 3.44
CA SER A 214 26.15 -11.28 2.14
C SER A 214 25.30 -11.60 0.91
N GLU A 215 23.96 -11.57 0.98
CA GLU A 215 23.11 -12.26 -0.02
C GLU A 215 22.02 -11.38 -0.68
N ASN A 216 22.11 -10.06 -0.58
CA ASN A 216 21.00 -9.12 -0.88
C ASN A 216 20.77 -8.81 -2.37
N CYS A 217 21.49 -9.48 -3.27
CA CYS A 217 21.15 -9.52 -4.69
C CYS A 217 21.60 -10.87 -5.26
N CYS A 218 20.84 -11.44 -6.19
CA CYS A 218 21.29 -12.66 -6.88
C CYS A 218 22.65 -12.40 -7.56
N ILE A 219 22.99 -11.15 -7.92
CA ILE A 219 24.31 -10.78 -8.43
C ILE A 219 25.43 -10.88 -7.40
N ASP A 220 25.25 -10.50 -6.14
CA ASP A 220 26.33 -10.64 -5.14
C ASP A 220 26.55 -12.10 -4.78
N ARG A 221 25.47 -12.90 -4.77
CA ARG A 221 25.56 -14.36 -4.73
C ARG A 221 26.27 -14.93 -5.96
N LEU A 222 25.96 -14.48 -7.17
CA LEU A 222 26.62 -14.90 -8.41
C LEU A 222 28.10 -14.48 -8.44
N ARG A 223 28.45 -13.29 -7.96
CA ARG A 223 29.83 -12.80 -7.82
C ARG A 223 30.62 -13.65 -6.83
N LYS A 224 30.01 -14.02 -5.70
CA LYS A 224 30.63 -14.89 -4.71
C LYS A 224 30.77 -16.33 -5.22
N LEU A 225 29.76 -16.89 -5.89
CA LEU A 225 29.86 -18.20 -6.56
C LEU A 225 30.95 -18.20 -7.65
N LYS A 226 31.14 -17.07 -8.34
CA LYS A 226 32.25 -16.85 -9.28
C LYS A 226 33.60 -16.78 -8.57
N GLN A 227 33.70 -16.11 -7.43
CA GLN A 227 34.90 -16.07 -6.59
C GLN A 227 35.24 -17.43 -5.94
N GLU A 228 34.23 -18.22 -5.59
CA GLU A 228 34.36 -19.55 -4.98
C GLU A 228 34.62 -20.68 -6.00
N GLY A 229 34.71 -20.38 -7.29
CA GLY A 229 34.93 -21.39 -8.34
C GLY A 229 33.76 -22.36 -8.56
N LYS A 230 32.63 -22.15 -7.87
CA LYS A 230 31.39 -22.96 -7.97
C LYS A 230 30.47 -22.50 -9.12
N TYR A 231 30.98 -21.64 -9.99
CA TYR A 231 30.26 -21.10 -11.14
C TYR A 231 29.93 -22.16 -12.20
N TYR A 232 30.67 -23.28 -12.22
CA TYR A 232 30.56 -24.30 -13.26
C TYR A 232 29.25 -25.13 -13.28
N ASP A 233 28.37 -24.99 -12.28
CA ASP A 233 27.03 -25.61 -12.30
C ASP A 233 25.93 -24.72 -12.91
N PHE A 234 26.25 -23.48 -13.28
CA PHE A 234 25.41 -22.66 -14.14
C PHE A 234 26.09 -22.55 -15.51
N TYR A 235 25.47 -23.18 -16.52
CA TYR A 235 25.86 -23.09 -17.93
C TYR A 235 26.31 -21.67 -18.32
N PRO A 236 27.37 -21.50 -19.15
CA PRO A 236 27.95 -20.19 -19.45
C PRO A 236 26.92 -19.22 -20.03
N PHE A 237 26.74 -18.09 -19.35
CA PHE A 237 25.75 -17.05 -19.65
C PHE A 237 25.82 -16.51 -21.10
N GLU A 238 27.01 -16.50 -21.69
CA GLU A 238 27.25 -16.08 -23.09
C GLU A 238 26.78 -17.10 -24.14
N LYS A 239 26.45 -18.34 -23.75
CA LYS A 239 25.88 -19.39 -24.62
C LYS A 239 24.38 -19.63 -24.39
N THR A 240 23.77 -19.00 -23.39
CA THR A 240 22.33 -19.15 -23.04
C THR A 240 21.44 -18.01 -23.50
N ILE A 241 21.99 -17.01 -24.22
CA ILE A 241 21.16 -16.34 -25.21
C ILE A 241 20.90 -17.44 -26.23
N ALA A 242 19.80 -18.17 -26.05
CA ALA A 242 19.26 -19.01 -27.09
C ALA A 242 19.31 -18.14 -28.34
N ASP A 243 20.06 -18.60 -29.35
CA ASP A 243 19.77 -18.16 -30.70
C ASP A 243 18.23 -18.23 -30.82
N PRO A 244 17.53 -17.19 -31.29
CA PRO A 244 16.08 -17.23 -31.43
C PRO A 244 15.55 -18.47 -32.19
N SER A 245 16.44 -19.24 -32.82
CA SER A 245 16.22 -20.57 -33.39
C SER A 245 16.08 -21.73 -32.37
N ASP A 246 16.67 -21.64 -31.18
CA ASP A 246 16.50 -22.57 -30.06
C ASP A 246 15.24 -22.19 -29.26
N GLY A 247 14.09 -22.70 -29.71
CA GLY A 247 12.80 -22.47 -29.07
C GLY A 247 12.72 -22.91 -27.59
N TYR A 248 11.61 -22.58 -26.93
CA TYR A 248 11.39 -22.98 -25.54
C TYR A 248 11.05 -24.47 -25.42
N LEU A 249 11.50 -25.11 -24.34
CA LEU A 249 11.14 -26.50 -24.03
C LEU A 249 9.62 -26.61 -23.82
N VAL A 250 8.93 -27.34 -24.70
CA VAL A 250 7.49 -27.64 -24.57
C VAL A 250 7.19 -28.39 -23.28
N HIS A 251 8.13 -29.23 -22.85
CA HIS A 251 8.09 -29.95 -21.57
C HIS A 251 9.32 -29.60 -20.75
N ASP A 252 9.22 -28.51 -20.00
CA ASP A 252 10.26 -28.11 -19.06
C ASP A 252 10.06 -28.86 -17.72
N PRO A 253 10.98 -29.77 -17.32
CA PRO A 253 10.85 -30.53 -16.09
C PRO A 253 11.22 -29.73 -14.84
N ARG A 254 11.73 -28.49 -14.99
CA ARG A 254 12.18 -27.69 -13.85
C ARG A 254 11.00 -27.23 -12.99
N PRO A 255 11.14 -27.26 -11.66
CA PRO A 255 10.09 -26.77 -10.77
C PRO A 255 9.90 -25.25 -10.93
N THR A 256 8.66 -24.78 -10.75
CA THR A 256 8.37 -23.35 -10.77
C THR A 256 9.05 -22.65 -9.59
N LYS A 257 9.74 -21.53 -9.89
CA LYS A 257 10.39 -20.71 -8.86
C LYS A 257 9.32 -20.11 -7.94
N ARG A 258 9.35 -20.47 -6.66
CA ARG A 258 8.46 -19.92 -5.63
C ARG A 258 9.10 -18.69 -4.99
N ALA A 259 8.32 -17.61 -4.90
CA ALA A 259 8.61 -16.39 -4.18
C ALA A 259 7.28 -15.76 -3.75
N ASP A 260 7.28 -15.03 -2.65
CA ASP A 260 6.09 -14.32 -2.22
C ASP A 260 5.80 -13.15 -3.17
N ARG A 261 4.54 -13.06 -3.60
CA ARG A 261 4.03 -12.05 -4.51
C ARG A 261 2.71 -11.44 -4.02
N ALA A 262 2.40 -11.60 -2.72
CA ALA A 262 1.27 -10.89 -2.11
C ALA A 262 1.41 -9.38 -2.33
N GLY A 263 0.27 -8.71 -2.50
CA GLY A 263 0.15 -7.28 -2.84
C GLY A 263 -0.75 -7.06 -4.05
N THR A 264 -1.09 -5.80 -4.32
CA THR A 264 -1.97 -5.41 -5.43
C THR A 264 -1.20 -5.28 -6.75
N ARG A 265 -1.77 -5.84 -7.83
CA ARG A 265 -1.22 -5.71 -9.19
C ARG A 265 -1.07 -4.23 -9.59
N GLY A 266 -0.03 -3.91 -10.35
CA GLY A 266 0.33 -2.54 -10.71
C GLY A 266 1.15 -1.78 -9.65
N PHE A 267 1.17 -2.22 -8.38
CA PHE A 267 1.97 -1.61 -7.32
C PHE A 267 3.20 -2.46 -6.91
N ARG A 268 3.33 -3.67 -7.46
CA ARG A 268 4.44 -4.59 -7.16
C ARG A 268 5.75 -4.10 -7.76
N ALA A 269 6.81 -4.13 -6.96
CA ALA A 269 8.16 -3.81 -7.40
C ALA A 269 8.72 -4.86 -8.40
N PRO A 270 9.69 -4.49 -9.26
CA PRO A 270 10.28 -5.39 -10.25
C PRO A 270 10.83 -6.69 -9.65
N GLU A 271 11.48 -6.61 -8.49
CA GLU A 271 12.01 -7.77 -7.77
C GLU A 271 10.91 -8.75 -7.33
N VAL A 272 9.70 -8.27 -7.05
CA VAL A 272 8.54 -9.12 -6.75
C VAL A 272 8.07 -9.82 -8.04
N LEU A 273 7.98 -9.08 -9.13
CA LEU A 273 7.56 -9.59 -10.45
C LEU A 273 8.55 -10.65 -10.99
N PHE A 274 9.85 -10.41 -10.84
CA PHE A 274 10.93 -11.35 -11.20
C PHE A 274 11.14 -12.49 -10.20
N ARG A 275 10.24 -12.64 -9.22
CA ARG A 275 10.24 -13.74 -8.23
C ARG A 275 11.53 -13.77 -7.41
N CYS A 276 11.99 -12.61 -6.93
CA CYS A 276 13.06 -12.54 -5.95
C CYS A 276 12.56 -13.13 -4.62
N GLN A 277 13.35 -14.04 -4.04
CA GLN A 277 13.01 -14.69 -2.76
C GLN A 277 13.29 -13.80 -1.56
N TYR A 278 14.29 -12.92 -1.69
CA TYR A 278 14.70 -11.98 -0.64
C TYR A 278 14.16 -10.60 -1.02
N GLN A 279 13.13 -10.18 -0.32
CA GLN A 279 12.45 -8.91 -0.49
C GLN A 279 12.62 -8.11 0.81
N THR A 280 12.85 -6.81 0.70
CA THR A 280 13.00 -5.90 1.85
C THR A 280 11.93 -4.82 1.81
N SER A 281 11.86 -3.98 2.84
CA SER A 281 10.88 -2.88 2.94
C SER A 281 10.92 -1.90 1.76
N ILE A 282 12.01 -1.85 0.99
CA ILE A 282 12.15 -1.02 -0.21
C ILE A 282 11.16 -1.38 -1.34
N ILE A 283 10.49 -2.55 -1.29
CA ILE A 283 9.40 -2.84 -2.23
C ILE A 283 8.22 -1.90 -2.01
N ASP A 284 8.00 -1.45 -0.76
CA ASP A 284 6.93 -0.51 -0.42
C ASP A 284 7.24 0.89 -0.99
N ILE A 285 8.53 1.26 -1.07
CA ILE A 285 9.00 2.52 -1.67
C ILE A 285 8.72 2.56 -3.18
N TRP A 286 8.85 1.43 -3.88
CA TRP A 286 8.42 1.35 -5.28
C TRP A 286 6.93 1.68 -5.41
N SER A 287 6.10 1.12 -4.55
CA SER A 287 4.66 1.40 -4.54
C SER A 287 4.36 2.88 -4.28
N VAL A 288 5.14 3.57 -3.43
CA VAL A 288 5.07 5.04 -3.28
C VAL A 288 5.39 5.75 -4.60
N GLY A 289 6.43 5.30 -5.32
CA GLY A 289 6.76 5.81 -6.65
C GLY A 289 5.61 5.65 -7.65
N VAL A 290 4.89 4.52 -7.62
CA VAL A 290 3.69 4.31 -8.45
C VAL A 290 2.56 5.27 -8.06
N ILE A 291 2.37 5.55 -6.76
CA ILE A 291 1.38 6.55 -6.30
C ILE A 291 1.75 7.95 -6.79
N LEU A 292 3.03 8.35 -6.67
CA LEU A 292 3.51 9.63 -7.21
C LEU A 292 3.31 9.71 -8.72
N LEU A 293 3.59 8.63 -9.45
CA LEU A 293 3.33 8.55 -10.88
C LEU A 293 1.84 8.79 -11.19
N CYS A 294 0.92 8.19 -10.43
CA CYS A 294 -0.53 8.40 -10.60
C CYS A 294 -0.93 9.87 -10.44
N PHE A 295 -0.34 10.59 -9.48
CA PHE A 295 -0.55 12.03 -9.31
C PHE A 295 -0.03 12.83 -10.51
N LEU A 296 1.23 12.60 -10.89
CA LEU A 296 1.90 13.36 -11.94
C LEU A 296 1.24 13.15 -13.32
N THR A 297 0.79 11.93 -13.62
CA THR A 297 0.14 11.61 -14.89
C THR A 297 -1.38 11.77 -14.84
N ARG A 298 -1.95 12.16 -13.69
CA ARG A 298 -3.39 12.29 -13.49
C ARG A 298 -4.16 11.04 -13.90
N ARG A 299 -3.58 9.85 -13.66
CA ARG A 299 -4.12 8.55 -14.12
C ARG A 299 -4.11 7.52 -13.01
N TYR A 300 -5.29 7.07 -12.59
CA TYR A 300 -5.44 6.04 -11.56
C TYR A 300 -6.51 4.98 -11.91
N PRO A 301 -6.16 3.68 -11.89
CA PRO A 301 -4.80 3.14 -11.72
C PRO A 301 -3.92 3.44 -12.94
N PHE A 302 -2.61 3.65 -12.72
CA PHE A 302 -1.65 3.89 -13.79
C PHE A 302 -1.41 2.60 -14.61
N PHE A 303 -0.93 1.56 -13.93
CA PHE A 303 -0.75 0.21 -14.46
C PHE A 303 -2.04 -0.60 -14.37
N ARG A 304 -2.42 -1.31 -15.46
CA ARG A 304 -3.67 -2.09 -15.55
C ARG A 304 -3.41 -3.53 -15.99
N CYS A 305 -2.36 -4.11 -15.45
CA CYS A 305 -1.97 -5.50 -15.70
C CYS A 305 -2.97 -6.55 -15.19
N GLU A 306 -3.24 -7.58 -16.01
CA GLU A 306 -4.04 -8.74 -15.62
C GLU A 306 -3.22 -9.79 -14.88
N ASP A 307 -1.90 -9.84 -15.08
CA ASP A 307 -0.99 -10.71 -14.35
C ASP A 307 0.42 -10.12 -14.16
N ASP A 308 1.34 -10.93 -13.62
CA ASP A 308 2.72 -10.48 -13.36
C ASP A 308 3.53 -10.29 -14.66
N ILE A 309 3.19 -11.00 -15.74
CA ILE A 309 3.88 -10.87 -17.02
C ILE A 309 3.44 -9.59 -17.72
N ASP A 310 2.14 -9.31 -17.76
CA ASP A 310 1.60 -8.05 -18.25
C ASP A 310 2.21 -6.86 -17.50
N ALA A 311 2.37 -6.97 -16.19
CA ALA A 311 3.02 -5.94 -15.39
C ALA A 311 4.47 -5.69 -15.84
N ILE A 312 5.25 -6.74 -16.11
CA ILE A 312 6.62 -6.58 -16.60
C ILE A 312 6.62 -5.97 -18.01
N VAL A 313 5.67 -6.32 -18.87
CA VAL A 313 5.51 -5.70 -20.19
C VAL A 313 5.18 -4.22 -20.09
N GLU A 314 4.25 -3.81 -19.21
CA GLU A 314 3.95 -2.39 -18.97
C GLU A 314 5.19 -1.64 -18.45
N LEU A 315 6.00 -2.24 -17.58
CA LEU A 315 7.28 -1.66 -17.13
C LEU A 315 8.30 -1.57 -18.27
N ALA A 316 8.38 -2.58 -19.14
CA ALA A 316 9.31 -2.58 -20.27
C ALA A 316 9.01 -1.44 -21.26
N HIS A 317 7.73 -1.07 -21.45
CA HIS A 317 7.36 0.10 -22.24
C HIS A 317 7.78 1.44 -21.61
N ILE A 318 8.20 1.48 -20.35
CA ILE A 318 8.67 2.69 -19.67
C ILE A 318 10.20 2.68 -19.56
N PHE A 319 10.76 1.60 -19.02
CA PHE A 319 12.19 1.48 -18.72
C PHE A 319 13.04 0.99 -19.89
N GLY A 320 12.41 0.45 -20.93
CA GLY A 320 13.06 -0.10 -22.10
C GLY A 320 13.77 -1.43 -21.85
N ARG A 321 14.07 -2.13 -22.94
CA ARG A 321 14.65 -3.48 -22.93
C ARG A 321 15.98 -3.56 -22.18
N ASN A 322 16.85 -2.56 -22.35
CA ASN A 322 18.19 -2.59 -21.74
C ASN A 322 18.15 -2.58 -20.21
N GLN A 323 17.28 -1.76 -19.61
CA GLN A 323 17.19 -1.67 -18.16
C GLN A 323 16.43 -2.85 -17.58
N MET A 324 15.35 -3.29 -18.24
CA MET A 324 14.59 -4.47 -17.81
C MET A 324 15.43 -5.75 -17.86
N SER A 325 16.25 -5.94 -18.90
CA SER A 325 17.18 -7.06 -18.98
C SER A 325 18.20 -7.04 -17.84
N ARG A 326 18.76 -5.87 -17.51
CA ARG A 326 19.66 -5.72 -16.34
C ARG A 326 18.93 -6.02 -15.02
N CYS A 327 17.68 -5.56 -14.88
CA CYS A 327 16.84 -5.82 -13.71
C CYS A 327 16.54 -7.32 -13.55
N ALA A 328 16.15 -8.01 -14.63
CA ALA A 328 15.94 -9.45 -14.61
C ALA A 328 17.20 -10.20 -14.12
N LEU A 329 18.37 -9.80 -14.63
CA LEU A 329 19.65 -10.39 -14.24
C LEU A 329 20.00 -10.18 -12.76
N LEU A 330 19.63 -9.03 -12.17
CA LEU A 330 19.78 -8.80 -10.72
C LEU A 330 19.07 -9.86 -9.88
N HIS A 331 18.02 -10.50 -10.43
CA HIS A 331 17.21 -11.50 -9.75
C HIS A 331 17.43 -12.93 -10.28
N GLY A 332 18.50 -13.14 -11.05
CA GLY A 332 18.86 -14.44 -11.62
C GLY A 332 17.86 -14.92 -12.67
N GLN A 333 17.22 -13.99 -13.38
CA GLN A 333 16.30 -14.24 -14.48
C GLN A 333 16.91 -13.75 -15.80
N ILE A 334 16.40 -14.28 -16.91
CA ILE A 334 16.70 -13.78 -18.25
C ILE A 334 15.40 -13.19 -18.81
N TRP A 335 15.50 -11.97 -19.34
CA TRP A 335 14.42 -11.34 -20.10
C TRP A 335 14.66 -11.58 -21.59
N SER A 336 13.65 -12.10 -22.28
CA SER A 336 13.62 -12.26 -23.73
C SER A 336 12.20 -12.00 -24.20
N ASP A 337 12.06 -11.21 -25.26
CA ASP A 337 10.77 -10.82 -25.82
C ASP A 337 10.87 -10.65 -27.36
N ASN A 338 9.74 -10.76 -28.03
CA ASN A 338 9.58 -10.47 -29.46
C ASN A 338 8.72 -9.22 -29.70
N LEU A 339 8.62 -8.34 -28.70
CA LEU A 339 7.73 -7.18 -28.72
C LEU A 339 8.38 -6.05 -29.50
N THR A 340 7.85 -5.77 -30.69
CA THR A 340 8.32 -4.68 -31.55
C THR A 340 8.00 -3.29 -31.01
N THR A 341 7.06 -3.19 -30.06
CA THR A 341 6.62 -1.94 -29.44
C THR A 341 7.52 -1.48 -28.29
N VAL A 342 8.31 -2.39 -27.70
CA VAL A 342 9.21 -2.08 -26.60
C VAL A 342 10.53 -1.54 -27.16
N GLN A 343 10.85 -0.30 -26.78
CA GLN A 343 12.09 0.36 -27.14
C GLN A 343 13.27 -0.16 -26.30
N ASP A 344 14.50 0.04 -26.76
CA ASP A 344 15.68 -0.41 -26.02
C ASP A 344 16.03 0.51 -24.85
N GLN A 345 15.73 1.80 -24.97
CA GLN A 345 16.04 2.82 -23.97
C GLN A 345 14.81 3.18 -23.14
N LYS A 346 15.07 3.67 -21.92
CA LYS A 346 14.04 4.20 -21.03
C LYS A 346 13.46 5.51 -21.59
N HIS A 347 12.15 5.66 -21.47
CA HIS A 347 11.47 6.92 -21.72
C HIS A 347 11.81 7.94 -20.63
N SER A 348 12.03 9.20 -21.02
CA SER A 348 12.11 10.30 -20.07
C SER A 348 10.78 10.41 -19.31
N TRP A 349 10.84 10.59 -17.99
CA TRP A 349 9.63 10.81 -17.19
C TRP A 349 8.86 12.04 -17.66
N LEU A 350 9.55 13.13 -18.02
CA LEU A 350 8.91 14.34 -18.54
C LEU A 350 8.19 14.08 -19.85
N ASP A 351 8.80 13.34 -20.78
CA ASP A 351 8.17 13.02 -22.06
C ASP A 351 6.97 12.09 -21.87
N LEU A 352 7.10 11.07 -20.99
CA LEU A 352 6.01 10.16 -20.67
C LEU A 352 4.83 10.90 -20.05
N ILE A 353 5.07 11.64 -18.97
CA ILE A 353 4.01 12.38 -18.27
C ILE A 353 3.39 13.41 -19.21
N GLY A 354 4.23 14.22 -19.87
CA GLY A 354 3.79 15.23 -20.82
C GLY A 354 2.97 14.64 -21.97
N SER A 355 3.31 13.43 -22.46
CA SER A 355 2.51 12.75 -23.50
C SER A 355 1.11 12.34 -23.04
N ILE A 356 0.95 12.02 -21.75
CA ILE A 356 -0.32 11.60 -21.14
C ILE A 356 -1.18 12.82 -20.81
N THR A 357 -0.56 13.93 -20.39
CA THR A 357 -1.26 15.14 -19.92
C THR A 357 -1.41 16.22 -21.00
N LYS A 358 -1.07 15.97 -22.27
CA LYS A 358 -1.11 16.97 -23.38
C LYS A 358 -2.42 17.76 -23.52
N SER A 359 -3.54 17.18 -23.12
CA SER A 359 -4.87 17.80 -23.21
C SER A 359 -5.42 18.26 -21.85
N ASP A 360 -4.60 18.23 -20.79
CA ASP A 360 -5.00 18.62 -19.45
C ASP A 360 -4.53 20.06 -19.20
N GLU A 361 -5.48 21.00 -19.19
CA GLU A 361 -5.23 22.41 -18.83
C GLU A 361 -4.64 22.57 -17.41
N ASN A 362 -4.71 21.53 -16.56
CA ASN A 362 -4.13 21.48 -15.22
C ASN A 362 -2.91 20.54 -15.11
N SER A 363 -2.22 20.30 -16.24
CA SER A 363 -0.96 19.55 -16.27
C SER A 363 0.05 20.17 -15.29
N LEU A 364 0.57 19.35 -14.37
CA LEU A 364 1.53 19.78 -13.35
C LEU A 364 2.89 20.19 -13.93
N LEU A 365 3.10 19.96 -15.24
CA LEU A 365 4.37 20.15 -15.93
C LEU A 365 4.32 21.24 -17.02
N ASP A 366 3.21 21.97 -17.17
CA ASP A 366 3.00 22.91 -18.28
C ASP A 366 3.64 24.30 -18.07
N VAL A 367 4.25 24.52 -16.91
CA VAL A 367 5.05 25.71 -16.62
C VAL A 367 6.51 25.35 -16.86
N SER A 368 7.20 26.07 -17.76
CA SER A 368 8.65 25.97 -18.03
C SER A 368 9.40 25.39 -16.82
N PRO A 369 10.11 24.25 -16.93
CA PRO A 369 10.43 23.40 -15.79
C PRO A 369 11.10 24.20 -14.68
N GLY A 370 10.29 24.60 -13.71
CA GLY A 370 10.77 25.25 -12.50
C GLY A 370 11.58 24.27 -11.69
N CYS A 371 12.31 24.78 -10.70
CA CYS A 371 13.10 23.94 -9.79
C CYS A 371 12.24 22.82 -9.16
N GLU A 372 10.98 23.08 -8.84
CA GLU A 372 10.06 22.12 -8.20
C GLU A 372 9.74 20.91 -9.08
N VAL A 373 9.51 21.15 -10.38
CA VAL A 373 9.23 20.09 -11.35
C VAL A 373 10.44 19.19 -11.51
N ALA A 374 11.64 19.76 -11.61
CA ALA A 374 12.87 18.97 -11.68
C ALA A 374 13.05 18.10 -10.42
N LEU A 375 12.78 18.67 -9.23
CA LEU A 375 12.90 17.95 -7.95
C LEU A 375 11.89 16.81 -7.80
N VAL A 376 10.63 16.98 -8.24
CA VAL A 376 9.64 15.90 -8.14
C VAL A 376 9.93 14.77 -9.12
N ILE A 377 10.46 15.10 -10.30
CA ILE A 377 10.86 14.10 -11.30
C ILE A 377 12.10 13.33 -10.83
N ASP A 378 13.07 14.01 -10.22
CA ASP A 378 14.23 13.38 -9.59
C ASP A 378 13.82 12.46 -8.41
N LEU A 379 12.87 12.89 -7.58
CA LEU A 379 12.29 12.04 -6.55
C LEU A 379 11.61 10.80 -7.16
N LEU A 380 10.76 10.98 -8.18
CA LEU A 380 10.10 9.89 -8.88
C LEU A 380 11.10 8.87 -9.43
N ASP A 381 12.18 9.34 -10.04
CA ASP A 381 13.23 8.49 -10.60
C ASP A 381 13.89 7.61 -9.53
N LYS A 382 14.19 8.19 -8.37
CA LYS A 382 14.81 7.49 -7.24
C LYS A 382 13.86 6.53 -6.50
N LEU A 383 12.55 6.81 -6.50
CA LEU A 383 11.53 5.91 -5.94
C LEU A 383 11.26 4.73 -6.90
N LEU A 384 11.27 4.97 -8.20
CA LEU A 384 11.09 3.97 -9.26
C LEU A 384 12.42 3.44 -9.82
N GLU A 385 13.45 3.37 -8.98
CA GLU A 385 14.73 2.75 -9.31
C GLU A 385 14.56 1.22 -9.38
N LEU A 386 14.98 0.63 -10.50
CA LEU A 386 14.84 -0.80 -10.79
C LEU A 386 15.79 -1.66 -9.95
N GLN A 387 16.93 -1.12 -9.52
CA GLN A 387 17.87 -1.81 -8.64
C GLN A 387 17.51 -1.56 -7.18
N PRO A 388 17.03 -2.58 -6.43
CA PRO A 388 16.62 -2.45 -5.03
C PRO A 388 17.59 -1.72 -4.12
N SER A 389 18.89 -2.01 -4.24
CA SER A 389 19.94 -1.47 -3.38
C SER A 389 20.26 0.02 -3.64
N LYS A 390 19.74 0.59 -4.72
CA LYS A 390 19.92 2.02 -5.08
C LYS A 390 18.64 2.83 -4.86
N ARG A 391 17.50 2.17 -4.71
CA ARG A 391 16.22 2.80 -4.40
C ARG A 391 16.31 3.47 -3.03
N LEU A 392 15.71 4.65 -2.91
CA LEU A 392 15.70 5.37 -1.63
C LEU A 392 15.02 4.53 -0.53
N SER A 393 15.46 4.69 0.72
CA SER A 393 14.65 4.30 1.87
C SER A 393 13.58 5.36 2.14
N ALA A 394 12.61 5.05 3.01
CA ALA A 394 11.59 6.02 3.42
C ALA A 394 12.23 7.27 4.07
N GLU A 395 13.21 7.07 4.95
CA GLU A 395 13.96 8.13 5.63
C GLU A 395 14.75 8.98 4.63
N ALA A 396 15.47 8.33 3.70
CA ALA A 396 16.24 9.04 2.68
C ALA A 396 15.33 9.82 1.71
N ALA A 397 14.13 9.31 1.42
CA ALA A 397 13.14 10.02 0.63
C ALA A 397 12.61 11.25 1.36
N LEU A 398 12.34 11.18 2.67
CA LEU A 398 11.91 12.35 3.46
C LEU A 398 12.92 13.50 3.45
N GLU A 399 14.22 13.19 3.34
CA GLU A 399 15.30 14.18 3.26
C GLU A 399 15.52 14.77 1.86
N HIS A 400 14.74 14.33 0.87
CA HIS A 400 14.85 14.80 -0.52
C HIS A 400 14.50 16.29 -0.63
N ASP A 401 15.23 17.01 -1.49
CA ASP A 401 15.08 18.47 -1.63
C ASP A 401 13.71 18.89 -2.16
N PHE A 402 12.98 17.97 -2.81
CA PHE A 402 11.56 18.17 -3.16
C PHE A 402 10.73 18.58 -1.94
N PHE A 403 10.98 18.02 -0.76
CA PHE A 403 10.24 18.32 0.46
C PHE A 403 10.69 19.62 1.16
N LYS A 404 11.77 20.25 0.68
CA LYS A 404 12.36 21.48 1.27
C LYS A 404 11.95 22.75 0.51
N VAL A 405 11.23 22.61 -0.61
CA VAL A 405 10.75 23.72 -1.43
C VAL A 405 9.73 24.57 -0.66
N ALA A 406 9.77 25.89 -0.85
CA ALA A 406 8.83 26.83 -0.23
C ALA A 406 7.38 26.53 -0.65
N GLY A 407 6.43 26.60 0.31
CA GLY A 407 5.00 26.33 0.05
C GLY A 407 4.52 24.95 0.49
N ILE A 408 5.43 24.03 0.85
CA ILE A 408 5.09 22.75 1.50
C ILE A 408 4.89 23.02 3.00
N GLN A 409 3.78 23.66 3.34
CA GLN A 409 3.31 23.82 4.71
C GLN A 409 1.89 23.32 4.79
N ARG A 410 1.54 22.66 5.90
CA ARG A 410 0.16 22.24 6.12
C ARG A 410 -0.73 23.47 6.15
N VAL A 411 -1.75 23.49 5.30
CA VAL A 411 -2.75 24.56 5.29
C VAL A 411 -3.64 24.33 6.49
N SER A 412 -3.54 25.20 7.50
CA SER A 412 -4.51 25.24 8.59
C SER A 412 -5.85 25.70 8.03
N TYR A 413 -6.74 24.77 7.69
CA TYR A 413 -8.13 25.11 7.41
C TYR A 413 -8.79 25.58 8.72
N PRO A 414 -9.49 26.73 8.74
CA PRO A 414 -10.13 27.26 9.95
C PRO A 414 -11.23 26.35 10.52
#